data_AF-A0A662K6S7-F1
#
_entry.id   AF-A0A662K6S7-F1
#
_cell.length_a   1.000
_cell.length_b   1.000
_cell.length_c   1.000
_cell.angle_alpha   90.00
_cell.angle_beta   90.00
_cell.angle_gamma   90.00
#
_symmetry.space_group_name_H-M   'P 1'
#
loop_
_entity.id
_entity.type
_entity.pdbx_description
1 polymer ?
#
loop_
_entity_poly.entity_id
_entity_poly.type
_entity_poly.pdbx_seq_one_letter_code
_entity_poly.pdbx_strand_id
1 'polypeptide(L)'
;MFKVFVTRRIPEEGLKLLEKHCEVYVNPYDRVLTKKEIISNLKDKDGLLCLLTDKIDRDVIYSNPRLKAISNYAAGYDNVDVKAATEKGVPVTNTPDVLTETTAELAWSLLFAVARRIVEGDKFTRDGKFKGWAPLLMLGQDISGKTLGIIGAGRIGTAFALKSKGFNMEVLYIGRRRNKILEKELDAKKVDLHTLLKNADFISLHVPLTPETRHLIGEKELRMMKKNAILINTSRGAVVNEKALIKALKNKWIFGAGLDVYENEPCVSEELIEMDNVVLEPHIGSATLETRTRMAIMAAENLIASLKGEKPRNCVNPEVFSTG
;
A
#
# COMPACT_ATOMS: atom_id res chain seq x y z
N MET A 1 13.82 8.65 31.37
CA MET A 1 13.70 7.85 30.14
C MET A 1 12.47 8.33 29.38
N PHE A 2 12.48 8.40 28.06
CA PHE A 2 11.30 8.83 27.28
C PHE A 2 10.18 7.80 27.42
N LYS A 3 8.92 8.25 27.46
CA LYS A 3 7.75 7.37 27.47
C LYS A 3 7.16 7.31 26.07
N VAL A 4 6.96 6.11 25.52
CA VAL A 4 6.40 5.96 24.17
C VAL A 4 5.15 5.10 24.19
N PHE A 5 4.18 5.48 23.36
CA PHE A 5 2.98 4.68 23.12
C PHE A 5 3.03 4.04 21.74
N VAL A 6 2.78 2.73 21.69
CA VAL A 6 2.68 1.93 20.47
C VAL A 6 1.23 1.50 20.30
N THR A 7 0.57 1.95 19.24
CA THR A 7 -0.88 1.78 19.06
C THR A 7 -1.30 0.35 18.76
N ARG A 8 -0.38 -0.55 18.41
CA ARG A 8 -0.62 -1.98 18.22
C ARG A 8 0.64 -2.80 18.46
N ARG A 9 0.49 -4.12 18.66
CA ARG A 9 1.63 -5.03 18.67
C ARG A 9 2.31 -5.04 17.30
N ILE A 10 3.63 -4.93 17.32
CA ILE A 10 4.52 -5.05 16.16
C ILE A 10 5.52 -6.18 16.44
N PRO A 11 6.29 -6.64 15.44
CA PRO A 11 7.36 -7.61 15.67
C PRO A 11 8.27 -7.24 16.85
N GLU A 12 8.60 -8.25 17.64
CA GLU A 12 9.20 -8.10 18.96
C GLU A 12 10.55 -7.38 18.92
N GLU A 13 11.29 -7.51 17.81
CA GLU A 13 12.59 -6.85 17.60
C GLU A 13 12.47 -5.33 17.69
N GLY A 14 11.40 -4.74 17.16
CA GLY A 14 11.15 -3.30 17.26
C GLY A 14 10.80 -2.86 18.69
N LEU A 15 9.99 -3.66 19.40
CA LEU A 15 9.62 -3.39 20.79
C LEU A 15 10.83 -3.49 21.72
N LYS A 16 11.62 -4.57 21.61
CA LYS A 16 12.87 -4.77 22.35
C LYS A 16 13.88 -3.65 22.10
N LEU A 17 13.92 -3.10 20.88
CA LEU A 17 14.77 -1.95 20.58
C LEU A 17 14.28 -0.69 21.30
N LEU A 18 12.97 -0.41 21.31
CA LEU A 18 12.40 0.71 22.05
C LEU A 18 12.65 0.57 23.56
N GLU A 19 12.46 -0.62 24.14
CA GLU A 19 12.63 -0.89 25.58
C GLU A 19 14.05 -0.61 26.10
N LYS A 20 15.07 -0.68 25.24
CA LYS A 20 16.45 -0.29 25.59
C LYS A 20 16.63 1.20 25.84
N HIS A 21 15.73 2.05 25.32
CA HIS A 21 15.88 3.51 25.31
C HIS A 21 14.67 4.26 25.90
N CYS A 22 13.51 3.60 25.97
CA CYS A 22 12.22 4.17 26.31
C CYS A 22 11.45 3.26 27.28
N GLU A 23 10.57 3.88 28.08
CA GLU A 23 9.50 3.18 28.76
C GLU A 23 8.35 2.96 27.75
N VAL A 24 8.10 1.70 27.37
CA VAL A 24 7.20 1.35 26.26
C VAL A 24 5.82 0.96 26.78
N TYR A 25 4.78 1.59 26.24
CA TYR A 25 3.38 1.27 26.49
C TYR A 25 2.76 0.78 25.19
N VAL A 26 2.27 -0.45 25.17
CA VAL A 26 1.63 -1.04 23.99
C VAL A 26 0.13 -1.17 24.23
N ASN A 27 -0.67 -0.87 23.21
CA ASN A 27 -2.10 -1.17 23.21
C ASN A 27 -2.37 -2.63 23.63
N PRO A 28 -3.16 -2.88 24.70
CA PRO A 28 -3.40 -4.22 25.22
C PRO A 28 -4.45 -5.02 24.44
N TYR A 29 -5.23 -4.40 23.55
CA TYR A 29 -6.41 -5.02 22.93
C TYR A 29 -6.16 -5.64 21.55
N ASP A 30 -4.94 -5.49 21.00
CA ASP A 30 -4.54 -5.91 19.65
C ASP A 30 -5.59 -5.67 18.54
N ARG A 31 -6.27 -4.53 18.63
CA ARG A 31 -7.22 -4.00 17.65
C ARG A 31 -6.92 -2.54 17.38
N VAL A 32 -7.50 -2.00 16.31
CA VAL A 32 -7.48 -0.56 16.05
C VAL A 32 -8.11 0.18 17.24
N LEU A 33 -7.44 1.22 17.71
CA LEU A 33 -7.93 2.06 18.79
C LEU A 33 -8.84 3.15 18.26
N THR A 34 -9.85 3.50 19.06
CA THR A 34 -10.62 4.71 18.81
C THR A 34 -9.74 5.94 19.05
N LYS A 35 -10.08 7.06 18.40
CA LYS A 35 -9.41 8.35 18.63
C LYS A 35 -9.33 8.73 20.11
N LYS A 36 -10.40 8.48 20.87
CA LYS A 36 -10.46 8.75 22.33
C LYS A 36 -9.46 7.89 23.10
N GLU A 37 -9.32 6.61 22.74
CA GLU A 37 -8.35 5.72 23.36
C GLU A 37 -6.91 6.11 23.03
N ILE A 38 -6.63 6.51 21.77
CA ILE A 38 -5.31 7.03 21.39
C ILE A 38 -4.97 8.25 22.24
N ILE A 39 -5.87 9.25 22.31
CA ILE A 39 -5.67 10.46 23.13
C ILE A 39 -5.41 10.10 24.61
N SER A 40 -6.22 9.22 25.18
CA SER A 40 -6.10 8.82 26.59
C SER A 40 -4.75 8.13 26.88
N ASN A 41 -4.30 7.24 26.00
CA ASN A 41 -3.04 6.50 26.18
C ASN A 41 -1.81 7.34 25.83
N LEU A 42 -1.96 8.33 24.95
CA LEU A 42 -0.90 9.25 24.56
C LEU A 42 -0.60 10.29 25.66
N LYS A 43 -1.50 10.47 26.63
CA LYS A 43 -1.29 11.38 27.76
C LYS A 43 0.02 11.04 28.48
N ASP A 44 0.80 12.08 28.77
CA ASP A 44 2.10 12.01 29.46
C ASP A 44 3.18 11.18 28.73
N LYS A 45 3.00 10.91 27.43
CA LYS A 45 4.01 10.25 26.58
C LYS A 45 4.82 11.28 25.79
N ASP A 46 6.07 10.96 25.50
CA ASP A 46 6.96 11.79 24.71
C ASP A 46 6.93 11.37 23.22
N GLY A 47 6.59 10.12 22.90
CA GLY A 47 6.56 9.62 21.52
C GLY A 47 5.37 8.72 21.20
N LEU A 48 5.00 8.69 19.92
CA LEU A 48 3.95 7.84 19.38
C LEU A 48 4.50 6.97 18.24
N LEU A 49 4.33 5.65 18.32
CA LEU A 49 4.46 4.74 17.19
C LEU A 49 3.06 4.28 16.78
N CYS A 50 2.63 4.70 15.60
CA CYS A 50 1.29 4.45 15.05
C CYS A 50 1.34 3.56 13.81
N LEU A 51 0.20 2.97 13.46
CA LEU A 51 0.01 2.14 12.27
C LEU A 51 -0.85 2.90 11.24
N LEU A 52 -0.86 2.42 10.00
CA LEU A 52 -1.66 3.00 8.91
C LEU A 52 -3.17 3.07 9.22
N THR A 53 -3.67 2.22 10.11
CA THR A 53 -5.09 2.19 10.51
C THR A 53 -5.46 3.28 11.51
N ASP A 54 -4.47 3.95 12.12
CA ASP A 54 -4.71 4.99 13.10
C ASP A 54 -4.86 6.35 12.42
N LYS A 55 -5.94 7.08 12.75
CA LYS A 55 -6.12 8.46 12.29
C LYS A 55 -5.45 9.43 13.27
N ILE A 56 -4.27 9.90 12.93
CA ILE A 56 -3.48 10.84 13.73
C ILE A 56 -3.70 12.26 13.19
N ASP A 57 -4.87 12.81 13.52
CA ASP A 57 -5.27 14.16 13.12
C ASP A 57 -4.77 15.24 14.10
N ARG A 58 -5.06 16.51 13.78
CA ARG A 58 -4.69 17.67 14.60
C ARG A 58 -5.11 17.51 16.06
N ASP A 59 -6.30 16.99 16.35
CA ASP A 59 -6.74 16.85 17.75
C ASP A 59 -5.90 15.83 18.50
N VAL A 60 -5.54 14.70 17.88
CA VAL A 60 -4.64 13.71 18.48
C VAL A 60 -3.28 14.35 18.75
N ILE A 61 -2.71 15.02 17.74
CA ILE A 61 -1.39 15.66 17.81
C ILE A 61 -1.37 16.72 18.92
N TYR A 62 -2.40 17.56 19.03
CA TYR A 62 -2.45 18.66 20.00
C TYR A 62 -2.94 18.25 21.40
N SER A 63 -3.58 17.08 21.54
CA SER A 63 -4.08 16.58 22.83
C SER A 63 -2.99 16.37 23.90
N ASN A 64 -1.74 16.16 23.48
CA ASN A 64 -0.62 15.94 24.38
C ASN A 64 0.49 16.99 24.15
N PRO A 65 0.68 17.98 25.06
CA PRO A 65 1.72 19.00 24.92
C PRO A 65 3.14 18.44 25.01
N ARG A 66 3.32 17.21 25.53
CA ARG A 66 4.63 16.56 25.66
C ARG A 66 5.05 15.76 24.43
N LEU A 67 4.19 15.62 23.42
CA LEU A 67 4.50 14.85 22.23
C LEU A 67 5.68 15.49 21.47
N LYS A 68 6.77 14.73 21.33
CA LYS A 68 8.01 15.14 20.67
C LYS A 68 8.27 14.43 19.35
N ALA A 69 7.67 13.27 19.10
CA ALA A 69 7.91 12.52 17.87
C ALA A 69 6.75 11.56 17.53
N ILE A 70 6.51 11.40 16.23
CA ILE A 70 5.58 10.42 15.66
C ILE A 70 6.33 9.52 14.67
N SER A 71 6.20 8.21 14.84
CA SER A 71 6.75 7.20 13.92
C SER A 71 5.61 6.36 13.35
N ASN A 72 5.43 6.40 12.04
CA ASN A 72 4.39 5.65 11.34
C ASN A 72 4.97 4.34 10.82
N TYR A 73 4.41 3.22 11.26
CA TYR A 73 4.76 1.87 10.82
C TYR A 73 4.09 1.55 9.47
N ALA A 74 4.41 2.35 8.46
CA ALA A 74 3.96 2.22 7.08
C ALA A 74 4.80 3.11 6.16
N ALA A 75 4.82 2.82 4.84
CA ALA A 75 5.44 3.72 3.87
C ALA A 75 4.55 4.94 3.55
N GLY A 76 3.25 4.72 3.34
CA GLY A 76 2.28 5.82 3.23
C GLY A 76 1.97 6.43 4.58
N TYR A 77 1.64 7.72 4.60
CA TYR A 77 1.41 8.51 5.81
C TYR A 77 0.17 9.41 5.67
N ASP A 78 -0.74 9.04 4.75
CA ASP A 78 -2.04 9.70 4.54
C ASP A 78 -2.94 9.67 5.78
N ASN A 79 -2.63 8.82 6.76
CA ASN A 79 -3.29 8.71 8.05
C ASN A 79 -2.80 9.72 9.11
N VAL A 80 -1.72 10.46 8.85
CA VAL A 80 -1.12 11.44 9.77
C VAL A 80 -1.24 12.86 9.20
N ASP A 81 -1.75 13.81 9.99
CA ASP A 81 -1.76 15.24 9.63
C ASP A 81 -0.35 15.84 9.79
N VAL A 82 0.50 15.59 8.79
CA VAL A 82 1.90 16.07 8.76
C VAL A 82 1.98 17.59 8.89
N LYS A 83 1.01 18.32 8.32
CA LYS A 83 0.97 19.79 8.42
C LYS A 83 0.79 20.23 9.87
N ALA A 84 -0.17 19.65 10.59
CA ALA A 84 -0.38 19.93 12.02
C ALA A 84 0.83 19.52 12.88
N ALA A 85 1.49 18.40 12.54
CA ALA A 85 2.71 17.98 13.23
C ALA A 85 3.86 18.98 13.01
N THR A 86 4.06 19.45 11.77
CA THR A 86 5.04 20.49 11.44
C THR A 86 4.78 21.80 12.18
N GLU A 87 3.53 22.27 12.22
CA GLU A 87 3.14 23.49 12.95
C GLU A 87 3.44 23.39 14.46
N LYS A 88 3.38 22.19 15.03
CA LYS A 88 3.72 21.91 16.42
C LYS A 88 5.21 21.64 16.66
N GLY A 89 6.03 21.56 15.61
CA GLY A 89 7.44 21.19 15.71
C GLY A 89 7.66 19.71 16.04
N VAL A 90 6.70 18.84 15.70
CA VAL A 90 6.78 17.40 15.94
C VAL A 90 7.25 16.70 14.66
N PRO A 91 8.46 16.10 14.64
CA PRO A 91 8.88 15.24 13.53
C PRO A 91 7.96 14.03 13.37
N VAL A 92 7.64 13.75 12.12
CA VAL A 92 6.92 12.57 11.66
C VAL A 92 7.87 11.74 10.81
N THR A 93 7.86 10.43 11.00
CA THR A 93 8.68 9.49 10.24
C THR A 93 7.84 8.35 9.68
N ASN A 94 8.35 7.67 8.67
CA ASN A 94 7.71 6.51 8.03
C ASN A 94 8.73 5.39 7.74
N THR A 95 8.30 4.29 7.13
CA THR A 95 9.16 3.13 6.79
C THR A 95 9.25 2.90 5.27
N PRO A 96 9.84 3.82 4.50
CA PRO A 96 10.01 3.65 3.06
C PRO A 96 11.07 2.58 2.79
N ASP A 97 11.19 2.16 1.52
CA ASP A 97 12.21 1.23 1.01
C ASP A 97 12.07 -0.23 1.50
N VAL A 98 11.96 -0.49 2.80
CA VAL A 98 11.97 -1.85 3.39
C VAL A 98 10.88 -2.78 2.86
N LEU A 99 9.72 -2.24 2.48
CA LEU A 99 8.56 -3.00 1.99
C LEU A 99 8.42 -3.05 0.47
N THR A 100 9.38 -2.48 -0.27
CA THR A 100 9.29 -2.27 -1.72
C THR A 100 9.14 -3.57 -2.48
N GLU A 101 10.07 -4.52 -2.26
CA GLU A 101 10.07 -5.80 -2.95
C GLU A 101 8.84 -6.63 -2.58
N THR A 102 8.51 -6.71 -1.29
CA THR A 102 7.37 -7.49 -0.79
C THR A 102 6.04 -7.02 -1.39
N THR A 103 5.85 -5.70 -1.50
CA THR A 103 4.61 -5.16 -2.09
C THR A 103 4.57 -5.40 -3.60
N ALA A 104 5.71 -5.26 -4.28
CA ALA A 104 5.82 -5.57 -5.70
C ALA A 104 5.56 -7.07 -5.97
N GLU A 105 6.02 -7.96 -5.10
CA GLU A 105 5.78 -9.41 -5.18
C GLU A 105 4.30 -9.74 -5.00
N LEU A 106 3.62 -9.15 -4.00
CA LEU A 106 2.18 -9.36 -3.85
C LEU A 106 1.40 -8.86 -5.08
N ALA A 107 1.76 -7.70 -5.64
CA ALA A 107 1.11 -7.19 -6.85
C ALA A 107 1.27 -8.16 -8.04
N TRP A 108 2.42 -8.83 -8.17
CA TRP A 108 2.59 -9.90 -9.15
C TRP A 108 1.77 -11.15 -8.82
N SER A 109 1.72 -11.55 -7.55
CA SER A 109 0.88 -12.68 -7.12
C SER A 109 -0.59 -12.43 -7.44
N LEU A 110 -1.12 -11.23 -7.18
CA LEU A 110 -2.47 -10.82 -7.58
C LEU A 110 -2.65 -10.85 -9.10
N LEU A 111 -1.67 -10.36 -9.87
CA LEU A 111 -1.70 -10.42 -11.32
C LEU A 111 -1.81 -11.86 -11.83
N PHE A 112 -0.96 -12.77 -11.34
CA PHE A 112 -1.02 -14.19 -11.69
C PHE A 112 -2.35 -14.82 -11.26
N ALA A 113 -2.80 -14.53 -10.04
CA ALA A 113 -4.02 -15.09 -9.48
C ALA A 113 -5.25 -14.74 -10.30
N VAL A 114 -5.38 -13.48 -10.74
CA VAL A 114 -6.48 -13.05 -11.59
C VAL A 114 -6.31 -13.60 -13.01
N ALA A 115 -5.14 -13.42 -13.63
CA ALA A 115 -4.88 -13.83 -15.01
C ALA A 115 -5.09 -15.33 -15.23
N ARG A 116 -4.75 -16.15 -14.23
CA ARG A 116 -4.85 -17.61 -14.29
C ARG A 116 -6.01 -18.18 -13.47
N ARG A 117 -6.90 -17.32 -12.97
CA ARG A 117 -8.12 -17.70 -12.24
C ARG A 117 -7.82 -18.65 -11.06
N ILE A 118 -6.73 -18.39 -10.33
CA ILE A 118 -6.19 -19.31 -9.33
C ILE A 118 -7.18 -19.52 -8.18
N VAL A 119 -7.76 -18.43 -7.64
CA VAL A 119 -8.69 -18.52 -6.50
C VAL A 119 -9.98 -19.24 -6.90
N GLU A 120 -10.54 -18.90 -8.06
CA GLU A 120 -11.71 -19.60 -8.62
C GLU A 120 -11.41 -21.10 -8.83
N GLY A 121 -10.24 -21.42 -9.38
CA GLY A 121 -9.82 -22.80 -9.65
C GLY A 121 -9.54 -23.64 -8.40
N ASP A 122 -8.93 -23.05 -7.37
CA ASP A 122 -8.78 -23.69 -6.05
C ASP A 122 -10.15 -24.03 -5.47
N LYS A 123 -11.06 -23.04 -5.43
CA LYS A 123 -12.43 -23.24 -4.96
C LYS A 123 -13.16 -24.33 -5.76
N PHE A 124 -13.13 -24.26 -7.09
CA PHE A 124 -13.76 -25.24 -7.96
C PHE A 124 -13.29 -26.67 -7.67
N THR A 125 -11.99 -26.84 -7.43
CA THR A 125 -11.38 -28.14 -7.15
C THR A 125 -11.76 -28.65 -5.76
N ARG A 126 -11.68 -27.80 -4.73
CA ARG A 126 -12.10 -28.14 -3.35
C ARG A 126 -13.58 -28.47 -3.24
N ASP A 127 -14.42 -27.82 -4.05
CA ASP A 127 -15.85 -28.10 -4.17
C ASP A 127 -16.14 -29.47 -4.86
N GLY A 128 -15.13 -30.24 -5.27
CA GLY A 128 -15.30 -31.55 -5.91
C GLY A 128 -15.82 -31.51 -7.36
N LYS A 129 -15.77 -30.33 -8.00
CA LYS A 129 -16.26 -30.10 -9.36
C LYS A 129 -15.27 -30.53 -10.44
N PHE A 130 -14.01 -30.76 -10.10
CA PHE A 130 -13.00 -31.25 -11.04
C PHE A 130 -13.29 -32.71 -11.45
N LYS A 131 -13.64 -32.90 -12.73
CA LYS A 131 -13.91 -34.22 -13.34
C LYS A 131 -12.83 -34.69 -14.32
N GLY A 132 -11.77 -33.91 -14.49
CA GLY A 132 -10.72 -34.14 -15.46
C GLY A 132 -10.37 -32.88 -16.26
N TRP A 133 -9.31 -32.97 -17.05
CA TRP A 133 -8.90 -31.91 -17.95
C TRP A 133 -9.95 -31.72 -19.05
N ALA A 134 -10.27 -30.46 -19.38
CA ALA A 134 -11.14 -30.11 -20.49
C ALA A 134 -10.61 -28.88 -21.22
N PRO A 135 -10.70 -28.80 -22.56
CA PRO A 135 -10.08 -27.74 -23.36
C PRO A 135 -10.56 -26.32 -23.02
N LEU A 136 -11.79 -26.16 -22.53
CA LEU A 136 -12.42 -24.87 -22.25
C LEU A 136 -12.55 -24.56 -20.76
N LEU A 137 -12.06 -25.44 -19.90
CA LEU A 137 -12.20 -25.27 -18.45
C LEU A 137 -11.25 -24.16 -17.97
N MET A 138 -11.83 -23.11 -17.39
CA MET A 138 -11.11 -22.05 -16.70
C MET A 138 -10.02 -21.33 -17.54
N LEU A 139 -10.31 -21.07 -18.82
CA LEU A 139 -9.40 -20.31 -19.68
C LEU A 139 -9.06 -18.94 -19.06
N GLY A 140 -7.76 -18.68 -18.92
CA GLY A 140 -7.18 -17.43 -18.42
C GLY A 140 -6.46 -16.66 -19.51
N GLN A 141 -5.49 -15.85 -19.11
CA GLN A 141 -4.67 -15.04 -20.02
C GLN A 141 -3.19 -15.39 -19.91
N ASP A 142 -2.53 -15.42 -21.07
CA ASP A 142 -1.08 -15.43 -21.13
C ASP A 142 -0.53 -14.06 -20.69
N ILE A 143 0.58 -14.09 -19.95
CA ILE A 143 1.24 -12.90 -19.40
C ILE A 143 2.47 -12.54 -20.25
N SER A 144 3.18 -13.55 -20.74
CA SER A 144 4.41 -13.34 -21.51
C SER A 144 4.13 -12.62 -22.83
N GLY A 145 4.97 -11.65 -23.19
CA GLY A 145 4.84 -10.87 -24.42
C GLY A 145 3.73 -9.82 -24.43
N LYS A 146 3.03 -9.61 -23.30
CA LYS A 146 1.94 -8.62 -23.19
C LYS A 146 2.44 -7.24 -22.80
N THR A 147 1.55 -6.25 -22.83
CA THR A 147 1.88 -4.88 -22.41
C THR A 147 1.50 -4.65 -20.94
N LEU A 148 2.48 -4.22 -20.14
CA LEU A 148 2.33 -3.85 -18.73
C LEU A 148 2.27 -2.32 -18.58
N GLY A 149 1.19 -1.82 -17.98
CA GLY A 149 0.98 -0.42 -17.65
C GLY A 149 1.21 -0.13 -16.17
N ILE A 150 2.17 0.74 -15.86
CA ILE A 150 2.52 1.13 -14.48
C ILE A 150 2.05 2.55 -14.18
N ILE A 151 1.08 2.69 -13.28
CA ILE A 151 0.64 4.01 -12.81
C ILE A 151 1.35 4.29 -11.48
N GLY A 152 2.42 5.09 -11.54
CA GLY A 152 3.27 5.41 -10.40
C GLY A 152 4.63 4.71 -10.44
N ALA A 153 5.55 5.22 -11.26
CA ALA A 153 6.93 4.71 -11.35
C ALA A 153 7.85 5.16 -10.20
N GLY A 154 7.35 5.06 -8.95
CA GLY A 154 8.14 5.22 -7.72
C GLY A 154 8.89 3.94 -7.36
N ARG A 155 9.27 3.77 -6.09
CA ARG A 155 10.02 2.59 -5.61
C ARG A 155 9.31 1.26 -5.94
N ILE A 156 8.06 1.12 -5.48
CA ILE A 156 7.27 -0.11 -5.67
C ILE A 156 6.97 -0.33 -7.15
N GLY A 157 6.49 0.69 -7.87
CA GLY A 157 6.22 0.55 -9.31
C GLY A 157 7.47 0.22 -10.13
N THR A 158 8.65 0.69 -9.71
CA THR A 158 9.92 0.30 -10.34
C THR A 158 10.25 -1.16 -10.08
N ALA A 159 10.21 -1.61 -8.82
CA ALA A 159 10.48 -2.99 -8.45
C ALA A 159 9.50 -3.97 -9.11
N PHE A 160 8.21 -3.62 -9.14
CA PHE A 160 7.18 -4.39 -9.83
C PHE A 160 7.48 -4.48 -11.34
N ALA A 161 7.77 -3.36 -12.00
CA ALA A 161 8.07 -3.37 -13.42
C ALA A 161 9.34 -4.16 -13.76
N LEU A 162 10.40 -4.08 -12.96
CA LEU A 162 11.65 -4.81 -13.22
C LEU A 162 11.46 -6.34 -13.26
N LYS A 163 10.50 -6.88 -12.50
CA LYS A 163 10.16 -8.31 -12.54
C LYS A 163 9.51 -8.73 -13.86
N SER A 164 8.99 -7.79 -14.66
CA SER A 164 8.40 -8.08 -15.99
C SER A 164 9.43 -8.59 -17.01
N LYS A 165 10.72 -8.36 -16.76
CA LYS A 165 11.83 -8.82 -17.61
C LYS A 165 11.79 -10.33 -17.85
N GLY A 166 11.38 -11.12 -16.85
CA GLY A 166 11.22 -12.57 -16.97
C GLY A 166 10.09 -13.02 -17.91
N PHE A 167 9.21 -12.09 -18.31
CA PHE A 167 8.02 -12.36 -19.11
C PHE A 167 8.05 -11.66 -20.48
N ASN A 168 9.16 -11.02 -20.87
CA ASN A 168 9.30 -10.32 -22.15
C ASN A 168 8.16 -9.33 -22.44
N MET A 169 7.69 -8.61 -21.42
CA MET A 169 6.59 -7.65 -21.57
C MET A 169 7.05 -6.29 -22.10
N GLU A 170 6.22 -5.63 -22.90
CA GLU A 170 6.39 -4.20 -23.17
C GLU A 170 5.92 -3.39 -21.95
N VAL A 171 6.70 -2.39 -21.51
CA VAL A 171 6.37 -1.61 -20.32
C VAL A 171 6.04 -0.16 -20.68
N LEU A 172 4.82 0.26 -20.33
CA LEU A 172 4.37 1.65 -20.34
C LEU A 172 4.28 2.15 -18.92
N TYR A 173 4.66 3.41 -18.67
CA TYR A 173 4.56 3.97 -17.31
C TYR A 173 4.14 5.43 -17.27
N ILE A 174 3.53 5.79 -16.13
CA ILE A 174 3.24 7.16 -15.74
C ILE A 174 4.04 7.48 -14.48
N GLY A 175 4.64 8.67 -14.45
CA GLY A 175 5.37 9.18 -13.29
C GLY A 175 5.56 10.69 -13.38
N ARG A 176 5.64 11.36 -12.23
CA ARG A 176 5.93 12.81 -12.17
C ARG A 176 7.24 13.15 -12.88
N ARG A 177 8.26 12.30 -12.71
CA ARG A 177 9.58 12.39 -13.35
C ARG A 177 9.83 11.16 -14.22
N ARG A 178 10.78 11.26 -15.16
CA ARG A 178 11.28 10.09 -15.91
C ARG A 178 11.94 9.12 -14.94
N ASN A 179 11.76 7.82 -15.16
CA ASN A 179 12.40 6.77 -14.42
C ASN A 179 13.51 6.15 -15.29
N LYS A 180 14.74 6.59 -15.08
CA LYS A 180 15.90 6.15 -15.86
C LYS A 180 16.20 4.65 -15.71
N ILE A 181 15.82 4.05 -14.58
CA ILE A 181 16.02 2.61 -14.35
C ILE A 181 15.10 1.83 -15.29
N LEU A 182 13.81 2.17 -15.33
CA LEU A 182 12.85 1.49 -16.21
C LEU A 182 13.16 1.70 -17.70
N GLU A 183 13.53 2.91 -18.08
CA GLU A 183 13.89 3.23 -19.47
C GLU A 183 15.14 2.47 -19.94
N LYS A 184 16.11 2.24 -19.05
CA LYS A 184 17.35 1.55 -19.38
C LYS A 184 17.21 0.03 -19.32
N GLU A 185 16.55 -0.50 -18.30
CA GLU A 185 16.53 -1.94 -18.02
C GLU A 185 15.41 -2.68 -18.76
N LEU A 186 14.36 -1.98 -19.19
CA LEU A 186 13.14 -2.55 -19.80
C LEU A 186 12.70 -1.84 -21.09
N ASP A 187 13.47 -0.87 -21.58
CA ASP A 187 13.06 0.04 -22.68
C ASP A 187 11.68 0.68 -22.43
N ALA A 188 11.34 0.92 -21.15
CA ALA A 188 10.01 1.34 -20.76
C ALA A 188 9.68 2.75 -21.27
N LYS A 189 8.46 2.95 -21.77
CA LYS A 189 8.02 4.24 -22.33
C LYS A 189 7.18 5.02 -21.34
N LYS A 190 7.61 6.26 -21.05
CA LYS A 190 6.77 7.21 -20.33
C LYS A 190 5.65 7.70 -21.25
N VAL A 191 4.40 7.55 -20.85
CA VAL A 191 3.22 7.95 -21.63
C VAL A 191 2.21 8.71 -20.77
N ASP A 192 1.19 9.29 -21.39
CA ASP A 192 0.02 9.82 -20.68
C ASP A 192 -0.97 8.71 -20.25
N LEU A 193 -1.93 9.05 -19.39
CA LEU A 193 -2.90 8.11 -18.85
C LEU A 193 -3.78 7.46 -19.93
N HIS A 194 -4.24 8.24 -20.89
CA HIS A 194 -5.11 7.74 -21.94
C HIS A 194 -4.37 6.72 -22.83
N THR A 195 -3.12 7.02 -23.19
CA THR A 195 -2.26 6.11 -23.94
C THR A 195 -1.98 4.82 -23.16
N LEU A 196 -1.68 4.90 -21.86
CA LEU A 196 -1.44 3.71 -21.03
C LEU A 196 -2.68 2.81 -20.97
N LEU A 197 -3.84 3.37 -20.64
CA LEU A 197 -5.07 2.60 -20.44
C LEU A 197 -5.52 1.87 -21.70
N LYS A 198 -5.38 2.50 -22.88
CA LYS A 198 -5.76 1.87 -24.15
C LYS A 198 -4.84 0.74 -24.60
N ASN A 199 -3.57 0.79 -24.21
CA ASN A 199 -2.54 -0.10 -24.76
C ASN A 199 -2.09 -1.22 -23.80
N ALA A 200 -2.28 -1.05 -22.48
CA ALA A 200 -1.89 -2.07 -21.50
C ALA A 200 -2.89 -3.24 -21.43
N ASP A 201 -2.38 -4.46 -21.29
CA ASP A 201 -3.14 -5.67 -20.96
C ASP A 201 -3.22 -5.87 -19.44
N PHE A 202 -2.18 -5.46 -18.70
CA PHE A 202 -2.16 -5.48 -17.25
C PHE A 202 -1.82 -4.08 -16.74
N ILE A 203 -2.60 -3.54 -15.81
CA ILE A 203 -2.42 -2.20 -15.26
C ILE A 203 -2.26 -2.32 -13.75
N SER A 204 -1.16 -1.79 -13.21
CA SER A 204 -0.89 -1.83 -11.77
C SER A 204 -0.72 -0.43 -11.18
N LEU A 205 -1.36 -0.18 -10.03
CA LEU A 205 -1.39 1.10 -9.33
C LEU A 205 -0.37 1.12 -8.18
N HIS A 206 0.52 2.11 -8.20
CA HIS A 206 1.59 2.29 -7.21
C HIS A 206 1.77 3.77 -6.82
N VAL A 207 0.68 4.54 -6.82
CA VAL A 207 0.67 5.95 -6.42
C VAL A 207 0.23 6.12 -4.97
N PRO A 208 0.70 7.14 -4.25
CA PRO A 208 0.11 7.51 -2.96
C PRO A 208 -1.32 8.03 -3.17
N LEU A 209 -2.14 7.99 -2.12
CA LEU A 209 -3.43 8.69 -2.11
C LEU A 209 -3.21 10.17 -1.79
N THR A 210 -3.57 11.02 -2.74
CA THR A 210 -3.55 12.48 -2.65
C THR A 210 -4.84 13.02 -3.29
N PRO A 211 -5.16 14.32 -3.16
CA PRO A 211 -6.30 14.90 -3.87
C PRO A 211 -6.26 14.64 -5.39
N GLU A 212 -5.07 14.62 -6.01
CA GLU A 212 -4.90 14.41 -7.45
C GLU A 212 -5.02 12.95 -7.88
N THR A 213 -4.80 11.99 -6.99
CA THR A 213 -4.88 10.54 -7.29
C THR A 213 -6.17 9.91 -6.78
N ARG A 214 -6.98 10.64 -6.01
CA ARG A 214 -8.28 10.18 -5.56
C ARG A 214 -9.21 9.94 -6.74
N HIS A 215 -9.72 8.72 -6.84
CA HIS A 215 -10.53 8.24 -7.97
C HIS A 215 -9.88 8.49 -9.33
N LEU A 216 -8.54 8.40 -9.39
CA LEU A 216 -7.78 8.46 -10.63
C LEU A 216 -8.30 7.47 -11.68
N ILE A 217 -8.74 6.29 -11.23
CA ILE A 217 -9.42 5.31 -12.07
C ILE A 217 -10.92 5.33 -11.76
N GLY A 218 -11.68 6.06 -12.59
CA GLY A 218 -13.14 6.13 -12.54
C GLY A 218 -13.80 5.32 -13.67
N GLU A 219 -15.12 5.52 -13.86
CA GLU A 219 -15.89 4.85 -14.92
C GLU A 219 -15.32 5.16 -16.32
N LYS A 220 -14.93 6.41 -16.57
CA LYS A 220 -14.36 6.83 -17.86
C LYS A 220 -13.07 6.05 -18.16
N GLU A 221 -12.17 5.97 -17.19
CA GLU A 221 -10.87 5.31 -17.34
C GLU A 221 -11.04 3.80 -17.49
N LEU A 222 -11.94 3.17 -16.71
CA LEU A 222 -12.25 1.74 -16.84
C LEU A 222 -12.82 1.39 -18.22
N ARG A 223 -13.62 2.27 -18.83
CA ARG A 223 -14.12 2.07 -20.20
C ARG A 223 -13.06 2.25 -21.29
N MET A 224 -11.96 2.94 -20.99
CA MET A 224 -10.84 3.10 -21.92
C MET A 224 -9.92 1.88 -21.96
N MET A 225 -9.94 1.07 -20.90
CA MET A 225 -9.14 -0.14 -20.82
C MET A 225 -9.59 -1.16 -21.87
N LYS A 226 -8.68 -2.06 -22.25
CA LYS A 226 -9.03 -3.20 -23.11
C LYS A 226 -10.03 -4.11 -22.40
N LYS A 227 -10.87 -4.79 -23.17
CA LYS A 227 -11.83 -5.79 -22.65
C LYS A 227 -11.14 -6.92 -21.87
N ASN A 228 -9.92 -7.29 -22.27
CA ASN A 228 -9.11 -8.29 -21.61
C ASN A 228 -8.17 -7.70 -20.54
N ALA A 229 -8.26 -6.40 -20.22
CA ALA A 229 -7.35 -5.79 -19.27
C ALA A 229 -7.56 -6.34 -17.85
N ILE A 230 -6.49 -6.42 -17.06
CA ILE A 230 -6.54 -6.72 -15.62
C ILE A 230 -6.02 -5.52 -14.84
N LEU A 231 -6.76 -5.10 -13.81
CA LEU A 231 -6.37 -4.00 -12.92
C LEU A 231 -5.86 -4.55 -11.57
N ILE A 232 -4.67 -4.14 -11.17
CA ILE A 232 -4.07 -4.49 -9.87
C ILE A 232 -3.96 -3.24 -9.01
N ASN A 233 -4.47 -3.30 -7.78
CA ASN A 233 -4.35 -2.22 -6.81
C ASN A 233 -3.74 -2.71 -5.49
N THR A 234 -2.46 -2.39 -5.30
CA THR A 234 -1.74 -2.54 -4.03
C THR A 234 -1.28 -1.18 -3.49
N SER A 235 -2.01 -0.11 -3.82
CA SER A 235 -1.69 1.26 -3.45
C SER A 235 -2.57 1.76 -2.31
N ARG A 236 -3.70 2.38 -2.65
CA ARG A 236 -4.80 2.76 -1.76
C ARG A 236 -6.12 2.52 -2.46
N GLY A 237 -7.16 2.10 -1.73
CA GLY A 237 -8.45 1.80 -2.31
C GLY A 237 -9.05 2.99 -3.06
N ALA A 238 -9.08 4.15 -2.42
CA ALA A 238 -9.63 5.39 -2.99
C ALA A 238 -8.86 5.98 -4.19
N VAL A 239 -7.82 5.31 -4.71
CA VAL A 239 -7.26 5.62 -6.03
C VAL A 239 -8.19 5.14 -7.15
N VAL A 240 -8.98 4.11 -6.89
CA VAL A 240 -10.03 3.59 -7.76
C VAL A 240 -11.37 4.01 -7.19
N ASN A 241 -12.31 4.42 -8.05
CA ASN A 241 -13.71 4.53 -7.66
C ASN A 241 -14.31 3.12 -7.62
N GLU A 242 -14.54 2.59 -6.42
CA GLU A 242 -14.93 1.20 -6.18
C GLU A 242 -16.27 0.85 -6.83
N LYS A 243 -17.24 1.78 -6.78
CA LYS A 243 -18.55 1.61 -7.45
C LYS A 243 -18.41 1.50 -8.96
N ALA A 244 -17.52 2.30 -9.56
CA ALA A 244 -17.24 2.21 -10.98
C ALA A 244 -16.53 0.91 -11.35
N LEU A 245 -15.61 0.43 -10.51
CA LEU A 245 -14.93 -0.85 -10.70
C LEU A 245 -15.90 -2.02 -10.66
N ILE A 246 -16.77 -2.10 -9.63
CA ILE A 246 -17.83 -3.10 -9.51
C ILE A 246 -18.68 -3.14 -10.79
N LYS A 247 -19.13 -1.97 -11.26
CA LYS A 247 -19.89 -1.85 -12.52
C LYS A 247 -19.10 -2.35 -13.73
N ALA A 248 -17.81 -2.02 -13.82
CA ALA A 248 -16.95 -2.47 -14.91
C ALA A 248 -16.76 -3.99 -14.94
N LEU A 249 -16.59 -4.61 -13.78
CA LEU A 249 -16.43 -6.05 -13.62
C LEU A 249 -17.73 -6.80 -13.95
N LYS A 250 -18.88 -6.36 -13.40
CA LYS A 250 -20.20 -6.94 -13.71
C LYS A 250 -20.52 -6.89 -15.20
N ASN A 251 -20.22 -5.76 -15.83
CA ASN A 251 -20.47 -5.55 -17.26
C ASN A 251 -19.33 -6.03 -18.17
N LYS A 252 -18.28 -6.66 -17.61
CA LYS A 252 -17.13 -7.20 -18.35
C LYS A 252 -16.47 -6.17 -19.28
N TRP A 253 -16.33 -4.93 -18.82
CA TRP A 253 -15.55 -3.90 -19.52
C TRP A 253 -14.06 -4.21 -19.46
N ILE A 254 -13.63 -4.89 -18.41
CA ILE A 254 -12.29 -5.44 -18.21
C ILE A 254 -12.42 -6.92 -17.81
N PHE A 255 -11.31 -7.66 -17.85
CA PHE A 255 -11.30 -9.08 -17.54
C PHE A 255 -11.51 -9.34 -16.04
N GLY A 256 -10.78 -8.63 -15.19
CA GLY A 256 -10.82 -8.83 -13.75
C GLY A 256 -9.94 -7.84 -12.99
N ALA A 257 -9.94 -7.95 -11.66
CA ALA A 257 -9.13 -7.11 -10.80
C ALA A 257 -8.50 -7.88 -9.63
N GLY A 258 -7.32 -7.46 -9.20
CA GLY A 258 -6.64 -7.96 -8.00
C GLY A 258 -6.46 -6.81 -7.01
N LEU A 259 -7.07 -6.92 -5.83
CA LEU A 259 -7.17 -5.82 -4.86
C LEU A 259 -6.55 -6.25 -3.53
N ASP A 260 -5.58 -5.48 -3.05
CA ASP A 260 -5.09 -5.58 -1.67
C ASP A 260 -5.67 -4.48 -0.78
N VAL A 261 -6.33 -3.47 -1.36
CA VAL A 261 -6.76 -2.25 -0.65
C VAL A 261 -8.15 -1.81 -1.11
N TYR A 262 -8.92 -1.21 -0.19
CA TYR A 262 -10.35 -0.88 -0.38
C TYR A 262 -10.69 0.54 0.03
N GLU A 263 -11.77 1.12 -0.49
CA GLU A 263 -12.17 2.49 -0.11
C GLU A 263 -12.54 2.59 1.37
N ASN A 264 -13.11 1.52 1.93
CA ASN A 264 -13.69 1.50 3.27
C ASN A 264 -13.12 0.37 4.13
N GLU A 265 -11.79 0.28 4.28
CA GLU A 265 -11.18 -0.76 5.12
C GLU A 265 -11.67 -0.70 6.59
N PRO A 266 -12.05 -1.84 7.20
CA PRO A 266 -11.93 -3.23 6.72
C PRO A 266 -13.12 -3.77 5.91
N CYS A 267 -14.14 -2.96 5.64
CA CYS A 267 -15.35 -3.36 4.95
C CYS A 267 -15.10 -3.47 3.43
N VAL A 268 -15.08 -4.70 2.93
CA VAL A 268 -15.10 -4.99 1.49
C VAL A 268 -16.56 -5.07 1.03
N SER A 269 -16.86 -4.50 -0.14
CA SER A 269 -18.20 -4.60 -0.74
C SER A 269 -18.64 -6.05 -0.92
N GLU A 270 -19.85 -6.39 -0.48
CA GLU A 270 -20.47 -7.70 -0.71
C GLU A 270 -20.50 -8.05 -2.21
N GLU A 271 -20.74 -7.06 -3.07
CA GLU A 271 -20.74 -7.26 -4.52
C GLU A 271 -19.38 -7.71 -5.05
N LEU A 272 -18.26 -7.23 -4.46
CA LEU A 272 -16.92 -7.69 -4.84
C LEU A 272 -16.65 -9.11 -4.33
N ILE A 273 -17.11 -9.44 -3.14
CA ILE A 273 -16.93 -10.77 -2.51
C ILE A 273 -17.59 -11.87 -3.36
N GLU A 274 -18.72 -11.57 -4.00
CA GLU A 274 -19.46 -12.51 -4.84
C GLU A 274 -18.86 -12.72 -6.25
N MET A 275 -17.86 -11.93 -6.67
CA MET A 275 -17.31 -11.98 -8.03
C MET A 275 -16.15 -12.96 -8.18
N ASP A 276 -16.28 -13.92 -9.10
CA ASP A 276 -15.19 -14.86 -9.44
C ASP A 276 -14.03 -14.21 -10.23
N ASN A 277 -14.26 -13.07 -10.88
CA ASN A 277 -13.24 -12.35 -11.65
C ASN A 277 -12.49 -11.28 -10.83
N VAL A 278 -12.51 -11.41 -9.50
CA VAL A 278 -11.78 -10.56 -8.57
C VAL A 278 -10.99 -11.42 -7.59
N VAL A 279 -9.77 -11.00 -7.28
CA VAL A 279 -8.99 -11.55 -6.17
C VAL A 279 -8.86 -10.48 -5.10
N LEU A 280 -9.15 -10.84 -3.86
CA LEU A 280 -9.28 -9.94 -2.71
C LEU A 280 -8.27 -10.34 -1.63
N GLU A 281 -7.38 -9.44 -1.27
CA GLU A 281 -6.41 -9.59 -0.17
C GLU A 281 -6.67 -8.53 0.92
N PRO A 282 -6.41 -8.82 2.20
CA PRO A 282 -6.76 -7.94 3.32
C PRO A 282 -5.63 -6.98 3.70
N HIS A 283 -5.12 -6.18 2.75
CA HIS A 283 -4.07 -5.18 2.95
C HIS A 283 -2.77 -5.78 3.52
N ILE A 284 -2.28 -6.81 2.84
CA ILE A 284 -1.11 -7.61 3.21
C ILE A 284 0.11 -7.34 2.33
N GLY A 285 0.14 -6.27 1.52
CA GLY A 285 1.26 -5.91 0.64
C GLY A 285 2.65 -5.93 1.28
N SER A 286 2.77 -5.65 2.58
CA SER A 286 4.04 -5.69 3.31
C SER A 286 4.19 -6.88 4.27
N ALA A 287 3.23 -7.82 4.27
CA ALA A 287 3.08 -8.84 5.30
C ALA A 287 3.95 -10.10 5.07
N THR A 288 5.27 -9.91 5.01
CA THR A 288 6.22 -11.00 5.29
C THR A 288 6.87 -10.78 6.64
N LEU A 289 7.31 -11.86 7.28
CA LEU A 289 7.97 -11.80 8.58
C LEU A 289 9.19 -10.87 8.51
N GLU A 290 10.04 -11.05 7.50
CA GLU A 290 11.28 -10.30 7.31
C GLU A 290 11.02 -8.81 7.07
N THR A 291 10.00 -8.47 6.29
CA THR A 291 9.68 -7.07 5.99
C THR A 291 9.03 -6.39 7.18
N ARG A 292 8.08 -7.04 7.85
CA ARG A 292 7.45 -6.50 9.06
C ARG A 292 8.49 -6.30 10.17
N THR A 293 9.41 -7.26 10.38
CA THR A 293 10.50 -7.10 11.36
C THR A 293 11.42 -5.93 11.02
N ARG A 294 11.84 -5.78 9.76
CA ARG A 294 12.67 -4.63 9.33
C ARG A 294 11.93 -3.29 9.47
N MET A 295 10.64 -3.25 9.16
CA MET A 295 9.81 -2.06 9.41
C MET A 295 9.76 -1.72 10.89
N ALA A 296 9.72 -2.72 11.79
CA ALA A 296 9.53 -2.49 13.22
C ALA A 296 10.79 -1.89 13.83
N ILE A 297 11.93 -2.44 13.43
CA ILE A 297 13.26 -1.92 13.76
C ILE A 297 13.40 -0.49 13.24
N MET A 298 13.10 -0.22 11.96
CA MET A 298 13.21 1.11 11.38
C MET A 298 12.29 2.13 12.07
N ALA A 299 11.04 1.77 12.37
CA ALA A 299 10.09 2.63 13.07
C ALA A 299 10.58 2.97 14.49
N ALA A 300 11.18 2.00 15.18
CA ALA A 300 11.79 2.20 16.49
C ALA A 300 13.04 3.10 16.42
N GLU A 301 13.96 2.85 15.49
CA GLU A 301 15.17 3.67 15.27
C GLU A 301 14.81 5.12 14.97
N ASN A 302 13.86 5.33 14.06
CA ASN A 302 13.36 6.67 13.72
C ASN A 302 12.77 7.38 14.95
N LEU A 303 11.97 6.67 15.76
CA LEU A 303 11.35 7.24 16.95
C LEU A 303 12.40 7.62 18.00
N ILE A 304 13.37 6.74 18.25
CA ILE A 304 14.46 6.98 19.20
C ILE A 304 15.31 8.19 18.78
N ALA A 305 15.71 8.26 17.50
CA ALA A 305 16.47 9.39 16.97
C ALA A 305 15.70 10.72 17.13
N SER A 306 14.43 10.73 16.72
CA SER A 306 13.56 11.91 16.85
C SER A 306 13.43 12.38 18.31
N LEU A 307 13.26 11.44 19.26
CA LEU A 307 13.14 11.76 20.68
C LEU A 307 14.43 12.37 21.26
N LYS A 308 15.59 11.98 20.74
CA LYS A 308 16.90 12.55 21.10
C LYS A 308 17.18 13.92 20.45
N GLY A 309 16.28 14.41 19.59
CA GLY A 309 16.49 15.64 18.81
C GLY A 309 17.41 15.44 17.60
N GLU A 310 17.73 14.20 17.24
CA GLU A 310 18.50 13.88 16.05
C GLU A 310 17.57 13.85 14.84
N LYS A 311 18.06 14.29 13.67
CA LYS A 311 17.29 14.22 12.42
C LYS A 311 17.16 12.75 11.97
N PRO A 312 15.96 12.14 12.00
CA PRO A 312 15.80 10.75 11.62
C PRO A 312 15.97 10.60 10.10
N ARG A 313 16.48 9.44 9.67
CA ARG A 313 16.77 9.14 8.27
C ARG A 313 15.54 9.28 7.37
N ASN A 314 14.36 8.92 7.89
CA ASN A 314 13.10 8.87 7.16
C ASN A 314 12.10 9.92 7.67
N CYS A 315 12.55 11.16 7.87
CA CYS A 315 11.67 12.27 8.23
C CYS A 315 10.78 12.69 7.06
N VAL A 316 9.46 12.75 7.25
CA VAL A 316 8.54 13.22 6.22
C VAL A 316 8.38 14.74 6.21
N ASN A 317 8.71 15.40 7.33
CA ASN A 317 8.69 16.85 7.52
C ASN A 317 10.06 17.37 8.03
N PRO A 318 11.14 17.30 7.24
CA PRO A 318 12.48 17.68 7.67
C PRO A 318 12.63 19.16 8.07
N GLU A 319 11.70 20.03 7.67
CA GLU A 319 11.68 21.46 8.00
C GLU A 319 11.58 21.74 9.51
N VAL A 320 11.08 20.79 10.31
CA VAL A 320 11.04 20.92 11.79
C VAL A 320 12.43 20.99 12.42
N PHE A 321 13.48 20.55 11.69
CA PHE A 321 14.88 20.62 12.13
C PHE A 321 15.63 21.83 11.56
N SER A 322 15.01 22.63 10.69
CA SER A 322 15.64 23.76 10.01
C SER A 322 15.43 25.09 10.74
N THR A 323 14.78 25.07 11.91
CA THR A 323 14.60 26.23 12.80
C THR A 323 15.61 26.14 13.95
N GLY A 324 16.85 26.51 13.66
CA GLY A 324 17.94 26.68 14.63
C GLY A 324 18.73 27.93 14.27
#